data_AF-A0A1V5XBU0-F1
#
_entry.id   AF-A0A1V5XBU0-F1
#
_cell.length_a   1.000
_cell.length_b   1.000
_cell.length_c   1.000
_cell.angle_alpha   90.00
_cell.angle_beta   90.00
_cell.angle_gamma   90.00
#
_symmetry.space_group_name_H-M   'P 1'
#
loop_
_entity.id
_entity.type
_entity.pdbx_description
1 polymer ?
#
loop_
_entity_poly.entity_id
_entity_poly.type
_entity_poly.pdbx_seq_one_letter_code
_entity_poly.pdbx_strand_id
1 'polypeptide(L)'
;MRRRTFTPLRDEVTELSLGTWGLSGEGYGAVSAAEADAVLDRAVQLGINLYETSDAYNRGEMLTRLGQRLASTPNAYVAVRVGIDRSDESQPKKNFDPAYLREAVAKAGEKLKRSRIDIVLLHNPSVSVVERGEATGTLEDLRRVGEIGAWGVSAGSREVAVAALESGTHVLSIAYNLFHSQDLHVVAAEVAMRGVAVLAHSILAYGLLVAHWGPERTFDEGDHRRQRWSPADLRKRVSQLGLLRNLVGGDVLTPRAAALRYVLSNTLVTSAILGPRTTAQLDQLVREAGKGPPYLSDKALTDLPSKLLAAGIHT
;
A
#
# COMPACT_ATOMS: atom_id res chain seq x y z
N MET A 1 -16.72 -8.68 4.51
CA MET A 1 -15.70 -8.19 3.55
C MET A 1 -15.17 -9.37 2.75
N ARG A 2 -14.94 -9.24 1.44
CA ARG A 2 -14.37 -10.34 0.63
C ARG A 2 -12.93 -10.60 1.03
N ARG A 3 -12.52 -11.88 1.00
CA ARG A 3 -11.14 -12.30 1.24
C ARG A 3 -10.53 -12.91 -0.01
N ARG A 4 -9.20 -12.88 -0.09
CA ARG A 4 -8.38 -13.49 -1.14
C ARG A 4 -7.33 -14.37 -0.49
N THR A 5 -6.97 -15.45 -1.16
CA THR A 5 -5.88 -16.33 -0.73
C THR A 5 -4.59 -15.52 -0.54
N PHE A 6 -3.96 -15.70 0.62
CA PHE A 6 -2.66 -15.15 0.96
C PHE A 6 -1.66 -16.30 1.08
N THR A 7 -1.17 -16.75 -0.07
CA THR A 7 -0.26 -17.91 -0.20
C THR A 7 0.93 -17.86 0.78
N PRO A 8 1.61 -16.72 1.02
CA PRO A 8 2.76 -16.66 1.91
C PRO A 8 2.49 -17.14 3.34
N LEU A 9 1.27 -16.95 3.86
CA LEU A 9 0.89 -17.41 5.21
C LEU A 9 -0.11 -18.57 5.19
N ARG A 10 -0.47 -19.08 4.00
CA ARG A 10 -1.45 -20.17 3.81
C ARG A 10 -2.80 -19.89 4.45
N ASP A 11 -3.24 -18.64 4.35
CA ASP A 11 -4.49 -18.16 4.95
C ASP A 11 -5.23 -17.25 3.96
N GLU A 12 -6.23 -16.51 4.44
CA GLU A 12 -6.97 -15.52 3.67
C GLU A 12 -6.91 -14.13 4.31
N VAL A 13 -6.66 -13.12 3.48
CA VAL A 13 -6.71 -11.70 3.89
C VAL A 13 -7.85 -10.98 3.20
N THR A 14 -8.35 -9.93 3.83
CA THR A 14 -9.31 -9.03 3.20
C THR A 14 -8.69 -8.36 1.98
N GLU A 15 -9.47 -8.28 0.91
CA GLU A 15 -9.00 -7.62 -0.32
C GLU A 15 -8.79 -6.10 -0.15
N LEU A 16 -9.26 -5.55 0.98
CA LEU A 16 -8.98 -4.21 1.45
C LEU A 16 -8.13 -4.33 2.72
N SER A 17 -6.96 -3.70 2.72
CA SER A 17 -6.12 -3.56 3.92
C SER A 17 -6.10 -2.12 4.38
N LEU A 18 -5.78 -1.89 5.65
CA LEU A 18 -5.62 -0.55 6.20
C LEU A 18 -4.13 -0.17 6.22
N GLY A 19 -3.74 0.85 5.46
CA GLY A 19 -2.44 1.50 5.56
C GLY A 19 -2.47 2.64 6.57
N THR A 20 -1.47 2.71 7.44
CA THR A 20 -1.47 3.64 8.59
C THR A 20 -0.66 4.92 8.39
N TRP A 21 -0.02 5.13 7.23
CA TRP A 21 0.78 6.35 6.99
C TRP A 21 -0.04 7.63 7.13
N GLY A 22 -1.25 7.67 6.56
CA GLY A 22 -2.15 8.82 6.68
C GLY A 22 -2.62 9.09 8.12
N LEU A 23 -2.54 8.09 9.01
CA LEU A 23 -2.91 8.18 10.42
C LEU A 23 -1.73 8.55 11.33
N SER A 24 -0.50 8.53 10.81
CA SER A 24 0.70 8.84 11.59
C SER A 24 0.84 10.33 11.90
N GLY A 25 0.03 11.19 11.25
CA GLY A 25 0.13 12.65 11.35
C GLY A 25 1.29 13.25 10.56
N GLU A 26 1.95 12.46 9.71
CA GLU A 26 3.07 12.89 8.87
C GLU A 26 2.74 12.72 7.38
N GLY A 27 3.39 13.50 6.51
CA GLY A 27 3.28 13.38 5.05
C GLY A 27 1.96 13.91 4.45
N TYR A 28 0.82 13.76 5.12
CA TYR A 28 -0.48 14.28 4.67
C TYR A 28 -1.03 15.40 5.55
N GLY A 29 -0.25 15.83 6.55
CA GLY A 29 -0.65 16.78 7.59
C GLY A 29 -1.12 16.08 8.87
N ALA A 30 -1.36 16.88 9.91
CA ALA A 30 -1.66 16.40 11.26
C ALA A 30 -2.94 15.56 11.31
N VAL A 31 -2.94 14.54 12.18
CA VAL A 31 -4.11 13.74 12.56
C VAL A 31 -4.06 13.59 14.08
N SER A 32 -5.19 13.80 14.75
CA SER A 32 -5.24 13.63 16.20
C SER A 32 -5.14 12.16 16.58
N ALA A 33 -4.59 11.88 17.77
CA ALA A 33 -4.53 10.52 18.29
C ALA A 33 -5.91 9.85 18.35
N ALA A 34 -6.94 10.61 18.74
CA ALA A 34 -8.31 10.13 18.82
C ALA A 34 -8.90 9.76 17.44
N GLU A 35 -8.62 10.55 16.40
CA GLU A 35 -9.07 10.23 15.04
C GLU A 35 -8.35 9.00 14.49
N ALA A 36 -7.03 8.90 14.71
CA ALA A 36 -6.25 7.72 14.34
C ALA A 36 -6.79 6.46 15.01
N ASP A 37 -7.09 6.53 16.31
CA ASP A 37 -7.68 5.42 17.07
C ASP A 37 -9.06 5.04 16.54
N ALA A 38 -9.93 6.03 16.30
CA ALA A 38 -11.27 5.79 15.76
C ALA A 38 -11.22 5.06 14.40
N VAL A 39 -10.27 5.40 13.53
CA VAL A 39 -10.09 4.71 12.24
C VAL A 39 -9.62 3.27 12.42
N LEU A 40 -8.66 3.01 13.33
CA LEU A 40 -8.20 1.65 13.63
C LEU A 40 -9.33 0.78 14.17
N ASP A 41 -10.06 1.29 15.16
CA ASP A 41 -11.20 0.59 15.77
C ASP A 41 -12.29 0.33 14.71
N ARG A 42 -12.56 1.31 13.85
CA ARG A 42 -13.52 1.15 12.77
C ARG A 42 -13.08 0.09 11.76
N ALA A 43 -11.80 0.02 11.42
CA ALA A 43 -11.28 -1.02 10.52
C ALA A 43 -11.47 -2.44 11.10
N VAL A 44 -11.22 -2.61 12.40
CA VAL A 44 -11.50 -3.87 13.11
C VAL A 44 -12.99 -4.20 13.05
N GLN A 45 -13.88 -3.23 13.33
CA GLN A 45 -15.34 -3.43 13.26
C GLN A 45 -15.84 -3.80 11.87
N LEU A 46 -15.22 -3.27 10.81
CA LEU A 46 -15.54 -3.60 9.42
C LEU A 46 -15.01 -4.98 9.00
N GLY A 47 -14.23 -5.64 9.86
CA GLY A 47 -13.66 -6.96 9.63
C GLY A 47 -12.44 -6.96 8.70
N ILE A 48 -11.76 -5.81 8.56
CA ILE A 48 -10.42 -5.77 7.92
C ILE A 48 -9.48 -6.61 8.77
N ASN A 49 -8.66 -7.45 8.14
CA ASN A 49 -7.74 -8.32 8.86
C ASN A 49 -6.27 -8.20 8.42
N LEU A 50 -5.97 -7.33 7.46
CA LEU A 50 -4.61 -7.00 7.06
C LEU A 50 -4.35 -5.51 7.26
N TYR A 51 -3.28 -5.22 7.99
CA TYR A 51 -2.87 -3.87 8.36
C TYR A 51 -1.44 -3.63 7.88
N GLU A 52 -1.18 -2.46 7.34
CA GLU A 52 0.13 -2.08 6.83
C GLU A 52 0.65 -0.85 7.58
N THR A 53 1.90 -0.92 8.04
CA THR A 53 2.57 0.12 8.82
C THR A 53 4.08 0.13 8.55
N SER A 54 4.81 1.07 9.16
CA SER A 54 6.27 1.15 9.07
C SER A 54 6.90 1.48 10.41
N ASP A 55 8.13 1.01 10.62
CA ASP A 55 9.04 1.45 11.68
C ASP A 55 9.26 2.98 11.69
N ALA A 56 9.15 3.61 10.53
CA ALA A 56 9.34 5.04 10.38
C ALA A 56 8.13 5.89 10.76
N TYR A 57 6.90 5.37 10.71
CA TYR A 57 5.69 6.20 10.82
C TYR A 57 5.55 6.79 12.23
N ASN A 58 5.63 8.12 12.33
CA ASN A 58 5.72 8.87 13.57
C ASN A 58 6.78 8.30 14.53
N ARG A 59 8.00 8.06 14.01
CA ARG A 59 9.13 7.46 14.74
C ARG A 59 8.77 6.13 15.44
N GLY A 60 7.88 5.37 14.83
CA GLY A 60 7.41 4.07 15.29
C GLY A 60 6.26 4.12 16.30
N GLU A 61 5.72 5.29 16.66
CA GLU A 61 4.54 5.35 17.53
C GLU A 61 3.28 4.76 16.89
N MET A 62 3.24 4.73 15.55
CA MET A 62 2.17 4.05 14.83
C MET A 62 2.18 2.54 15.08
N LEU A 63 3.36 1.92 15.30
CA LEU A 63 3.47 0.50 15.67
C LEU A 63 2.86 0.26 17.06
N THR A 64 3.22 1.08 18.05
CA THR A 64 2.70 1.00 19.42
C THR A 64 1.18 1.10 19.43
N ARG A 65 0.63 2.10 18.73
CA ARG A 65 -0.81 2.33 18.63
C ARG A 65 -1.52 1.16 17.95
N LEU A 66 -1.00 0.68 16.82
CA LEU A 66 -1.56 -0.46 16.10
C LEU A 66 -1.53 -1.75 16.96
N GLY A 67 -0.40 -2.02 17.63
CA GLY A 67 -0.23 -3.18 18.51
C GLY A 67 -1.27 -3.21 19.63
N GLN A 68 -1.53 -2.07 20.27
CA GLN A 68 -2.53 -1.97 21.34
C GLN A 68 -3.96 -2.28 20.86
N ARG A 69 -4.34 -1.88 19.63
CA ARG A 69 -5.71 -2.05 19.11
C ARG A 69 -5.94 -3.46 18.57
N LEU A 70 -4.89 -4.06 18.01
CA LEU A 70 -4.97 -5.42 17.47
C LEU A 70 -4.76 -6.52 18.50
N ALA A 71 -4.37 -6.20 19.74
CA ALA A 71 -4.03 -7.18 20.78
C ALA A 71 -5.14 -8.23 21.04
N SER A 72 -6.40 -7.87 20.87
CA SER A 72 -7.56 -8.77 21.03
C SER A 72 -8.27 -9.08 19.71
N THR A 73 -7.69 -8.71 18.56
CA THR A 73 -8.28 -8.96 17.25
C THR A 73 -7.73 -10.28 16.70
N PRO A 74 -8.51 -11.37 16.68
CA PRO A 74 -8.04 -12.64 16.13
C PRO A 74 -7.78 -12.50 14.62
N ASN A 75 -6.79 -13.23 14.12
CA ASN A 75 -6.43 -13.27 12.69
C ASN A 75 -6.11 -11.89 12.08
N ALA A 76 -5.54 -10.97 12.87
CA ALA A 76 -5.07 -9.67 12.40
C ALA A 76 -3.59 -9.71 11.98
N TYR A 77 -3.36 -9.75 10.67
CA TYR A 77 -2.03 -9.75 10.07
C TYR A 77 -1.48 -8.33 9.93
N VAL A 78 -0.19 -8.17 10.18
CA VAL A 78 0.53 -6.89 10.05
C VAL A 78 1.69 -7.02 9.07
N ALA A 79 1.68 -6.18 8.05
CA ALA A 79 2.82 -5.92 7.18
C ALA A 79 3.59 -4.69 7.66
N VAL A 80 4.85 -4.87 8.04
CA VAL A 80 5.72 -3.79 8.51
C VAL A 80 6.77 -3.48 7.45
N ARG A 81 6.82 -2.24 6.98
CA ARG A 81 7.95 -1.74 6.18
C ARG A 81 9.09 -1.34 7.11
N VAL A 82 10.30 -1.81 6.80
CA VAL A 82 11.54 -1.51 7.52
C VAL A 82 12.62 -0.99 6.57
N GLY A 83 13.63 -0.32 7.12
CA GLY A 83 14.78 0.16 6.34
C GLY A 83 14.88 1.69 6.23
N ILE A 84 14.15 2.42 7.09
CA ILE A 84 14.18 3.88 7.15
C ILE A 84 14.62 4.30 8.56
N ASP A 85 15.90 4.64 8.67
CA ASP A 85 16.53 5.09 9.90
C ASP A 85 16.15 6.54 10.21
N ARG A 86 15.57 6.74 11.40
CA ARG A 86 15.18 8.04 11.96
C ARG A 86 15.88 8.34 13.30
N SER A 87 17.00 7.66 13.59
CA SER A 87 17.80 7.91 14.80
C SER A 87 18.40 9.32 14.84
N ASP A 88 18.73 9.87 13.67
CA ASP A 88 19.16 11.26 13.48
C ASP A 88 17.93 12.19 13.39
N GLU A 89 17.99 13.36 14.06
CA GLU A 89 16.91 14.35 14.06
C GLU A 89 16.79 15.10 12.73
N SER A 90 17.84 15.12 11.92
CA SER A 90 17.93 16.00 10.74
C SER A 90 17.12 15.50 9.55
N GLN A 91 17.21 14.21 9.17
CA GLN A 91 16.42 13.59 8.09
C GLN A 91 16.39 12.05 8.17
N PRO A 92 15.27 11.40 7.81
CA PRO A 92 15.21 9.96 7.59
C PRO A 92 16.18 9.49 6.50
N LYS A 93 16.90 8.38 6.71
CA LYS A 93 17.84 7.79 5.75
C LYS A 93 17.47 6.34 5.46
N LYS A 94 17.73 5.88 4.24
CA LYS A 94 17.59 4.45 3.93
C LYS A 94 18.76 3.70 4.58
N ASN A 95 18.46 2.67 5.35
CA ASN A 95 19.44 1.79 5.97
C ASN A 95 19.00 0.34 5.79
N PHE A 96 19.79 -0.43 5.05
CA PHE A 96 19.52 -1.85 4.76
C PHE A 96 20.64 -2.75 5.27
N ASP A 97 21.48 -2.24 6.17
CA ASP A 97 22.53 -3.04 6.79
C ASP A 97 21.88 -4.16 7.61
N PRO A 98 22.40 -5.41 7.53
CA PRO A 98 21.85 -6.56 8.24
C PRO A 98 21.60 -6.33 9.74
N ALA A 99 22.53 -5.66 10.42
CA ALA A 99 22.41 -5.37 11.85
C ALA A 99 21.23 -4.42 12.14
N TYR A 100 21.09 -3.37 11.34
CA TYR A 100 19.98 -2.42 11.46
C TYR A 100 18.63 -3.10 11.18
N LEU A 101 18.55 -3.93 10.15
CA LEU A 101 17.30 -4.63 9.81
C LEU A 101 16.85 -5.57 10.93
N ARG A 102 17.77 -6.33 11.54
CA ARG A 102 17.45 -7.20 12.68
C ARG A 102 16.94 -6.39 13.87
N GLU A 103 17.60 -5.28 14.20
CA GLU A 103 17.18 -4.38 15.27
C GLU A 103 15.80 -3.74 14.98
N ALA A 104 15.57 -3.28 13.76
CA ALA A 104 14.30 -2.67 13.34
C ALA A 104 13.14 -3.67 13.44
N VAL A 105 13.35 -4.91 13.01
CA VAL A 105 12.35 -5.99 13.12
C VAL A 105 12.06 -6.33 14.59
N ALA A 106 13.09 -6.50 15.42
CA ALA A 106 12.92 -6.79 16.85
C ALA A 106 12.12 -5.68 17.55
N LYS A 107 12.51 -4.41 17.36
CA LYS A 107 11.80 -3.24 17.91
C LYS A 107 10.35 -3.15 17.41
N ALA A 108 10.11 -3.47 16.14
CA ALA A 108 8.76 -3.49 15.60
C ALA A 108 7.90 -4.56 16.27
N GLY A 109 8.44 -5.75 16.52
CA GLY A 109 7.78 -6.83 17.24
C GLY A 109 7.40 -6.44 18.66
N GLU A 110 8.33 -5.83 19.39
CA GLU A 110 8.10 -5.29 20.75
C GLU A 110 6.98 -4.25 20.78
N LYS A 111 7.04 -3.24 19.91
CA LYS A 111 6.01 -2.18 19.83
C LYS A 111 4.65 -2.73 19.44
N LEU A 112 4.61 -3.68 18.50
CA LEU A 112 3.38 -4.36 18.09
C LEU A 112 2.87 -5.37 19.11
N LYS A 113 3.66 -5.69 20.15
CA LYS A 113 3.42 -6.77 21.12
C LYS A 113 3.19 -8.12 20.44
N ARG A 114 4.03 -8.43 19.44
CA ARG A 114 3.98 -9.68 18.67
C ARG A 114 5.32 -10.41 18.78
N SER A 115 5.27 -11.69 19.12
CA SER A 115 6.45 -12.56 19.12
C SER A 115 6.92 -12.92 17.70
N ARG A 116 6.03 -12.85 16.71
CA ARG A 116 6.32 -13.04 15.29
C ARG A 116 5.58 -11.96 14.49
N ILE A 117 6.29 -11.22 13.65
CA ILE A 117 5.66 -10.27 12.71
C ILE A 117 5.18 -11.05 11.49
N ASP A 118 3.94 -10.82 11.04
CA ASP A 118 3.36 -11.61 9.95
C ASP A 118 4.13 -11.40 8.63
N ILE A 119 4.38 -10.15 8.26
CA ILE A 119 5.09 -9.79 7.02
C ILE A 119 6.06 -8.64 7.30
N VAL A 120 7.30 -8.77 6.83
CA VAL A 120 8.28 -7.66 6.81
C VAL A 120 8.66 -7.30 5.38
N LEU A 121 8.61 -6.01 5.05
CA LEU A 121 8.90 -5.49 3.71
C LEU A 121 10.11 -4.54 3.75
N LEU A 122 11.06 -4.68 2.84
CA LEU A 122 12.07 -3.63 2.63
C LEU A 122 11.40 -2.38 2.04
N HIS A 123 11.56 -1.23 2.70
CA HIS A 123 10.90 0.02 2.35
C HIS A 123 11.61 0.72 1.19
N ASN A 124 11.20 0.40 -0.04
CA ASN A 124 11.71 1.02 -1.26
C ASN A 124 13.24 0.95 -1.42
N PRO A 125 13.84 -0.26 -1.41
CA PRO A 125 15.27 -0.42 -1.66
C PRO A 125 15.64 -0.02 -3.10
N SER A 126 16.93 0.22 -3.36
CA SER A 126 17.44 0.28 -4.74
C SER A 126 17.58 -1.13 -5.31
N VAL A 127 17.63 -1.25 -6.64
CA VAL A 127 17.95 -2.52 -7.32
C VAL A 127 19.25 -3.13 -6.78
N SER A 128 20.30 -2.32 -6.67
CA SER A 128 21.59 -2.76 -6.13
C SER A 128 21.54 -3.29 -4.70
N VAL A 129 20.64 -2.77 -3.84
CA VAL A 129 20.47 -3.29 -2.48
C VAL A 129 19.83 -4.67 -2.51
N VAL A 130 18.84 -4.87 -3.38
CA VAL A 130 18.15 -6.16 -3.52
C VAL A 130 19.10 -7.22 -4.09
N GLU A 131 19.82 -6.89 -5.17
CA GLU A 131 20.72 -7.81 -5.88
C GLU A 131 21.94 -8.23 -5.06
N ARG A 132 22.45 -7.37 -4.18
CA ARG A 132 23.54 -7.74 -3.26
C ARG A 132 23.16 -8.87 -2.29
N GLY A 133 21.86 -9.09 -2.07
CA GLY A 133 21.37 -10.24 -1.29
C GLY A 133 21.52 -10.13 0.22
N GLU A 134 22.33 -9.22 0.77
CA GLU A 134 22.54 -9.08 2.22
C GLU A 134 21.23 -8.73 2.96
N ALA A 135 20.46 -7.78 2.43
CA ALA A 135 19.21 -7.33 3.04
C ALA A 135 18.08 -8.37 2.91
N THR A 136 17.91 -8.96 1.72
CA THR A 136 16.91 -10.01 1.47
C THR A 136 17.26 -11.29 2.22
N GLY A 137 18.54 -11.67 2.26
CA GLY A 137 19.07 -12.79 3.04
C GLY A 137 18.84 -12.60 4.54
N THR A 138 19.01 -11.38 5.06
CA THR A 138 18.69 -11.08 6.47
C THR A 138 17.22 -11.33 6.79
N LEU A 139 16.28 -10.90 5.94
CA LEU A 139 14.86 -11.18 6.16
C LEU A 139 14.53 -12.66 5.99
N GLU A 140 15.16 -13.35 5.04
CA GLU A 140 15.00 -14.79 4.86
C GLU A 140 15.50 -15.58 6.09
N ASP A 141 16.61 -15.19 6.69
CA ASP A 141 17.10 -15.78 7.95
C ASP A 141 16.09 -15.59 9.08
N LEU A 142 15.58 -14.36 9.26
CA LEU A 142 14.56 -14.04 10.28
C LEU A 142 13.28 -14.88 10.07
N ARG A 143 12.92 -15.15 8.81
CA ARG A 143 11.79 -16.02 8.46
C ARG A 143 12.07 -17.47 8.83
N ARG A 144 13.28 -17.96 8.55
CA ARG A 144 13.70 -19.35 8.85
C ARG A 144 13.74 -19.64 10.34
N VAL A 145 14.17 -18.68 11.16
CA VAL A 145 14.17 -18.82 12.63
C VAL A 145 12.80 -18.53 13.27
N GLY A 146 11.81 -18.12 12.47
CA GLY A 146 10.42 -17.96 12.89
C GLY A 146 10.07 -16.60 13.50
N GLU A 147 10.97 -15.63 13.48
CA GLU A 147 10.71 -14.26 13.96
C GLU A 147 9.75 -13.48 13.04
N ILE A 148 9.72 -13.83 11.75
CA ILE A 148 8.77 -13.27 10.79
C ILE A 148 8.05 -14.36 10.00
N GLY A 149 6.84 -14.06 9.50
CA GLY A 149 6.03 -15.01 8.75
C GLY A 149 6.40 -15.13 7.29
N ALA A 150 6.49 -13.98 6.63
CA ALA A 150 6.91 -13.82 5.26
C ALA A 150 7.76 -12.55 5.14
N TRP A 151 8.55 -12.47 4.08
CA TRP A 151 9.27 -11.24 3.74
C TRP A 151 8.96 -10.78 2.33
N GLY A 152 9.17 -9.50 2.09
CA GLY A 152 9.15 -8.98 0.75
C GLY A 152 9.70 -7.60 0.55
N VAL A 153 9.29 -6.96 -0.55
CA VAL A 153 9.81 -5.66 -0.98
C VAL A 153 8.66 -4.73 -1.29
N SER A 154 8.73 -3.51 -0.76
CA SER A 154 7.89 -2.40 -1.20
C SER A 154 8.60 -1.69 -2.35
N ALA A 155 8.35 -2.12 -3.58
CA ALA A 155 9.07 -1.67 -4.77
C ALA A 155 8.62 -0.25 -5.21
N GLY A 156 9.59 0.65 -5.39
CA GLY A 156 9.35 2.00 -5.92
C GLY A 156 9.44 2.12 -7.45
N SER A 157 9.85 1.07 -8.14
CA SER A 157 9.91 1.00 -9.60
C SER A 157 9.77 -0.43 -10.10
N ARG A 158 9.53 -0.60 -11.41
CA ARG A 158 9.49 -1.93 -12.05
C ARG A 158 10.80 -2.70 -11.89
N GLU A 159 11.95 -2.03 -11.96
CA GLU A 159 13.26 -2.68 -11.89
C GLU A 159 13.47 -3.28 -10.50
N VAL A 160 13.05 -2.57 -9.44
CA VAL A 160 13.06 -3.09 -8.07
C VAL A 160 12.09 -4.26 -7.92
N ALA A 161 10.91 -4.20 -8.56
CA ALA A 161 9.95 -5.30 -8.54
C ALA A 161 10.50 -6.57 -9.20
N VAL A 162 11.17 -6.44 -10.35
CA VAL A 162 11.85 -7.55 -11.04
C VAL A 162 12.92 -8.16 -10.15
N ALA A 163 13.85 -7.34 -9.62
CA ALA A 163 14.92 -7.81 -8.74
C ALA A 163 14.38 -8.51 -7.48
N ALA A 164 13.27 -8.01 -6.91
CA ALA A 164 12.63 -8.62 -5.75
C ALA A 164 12.08 -10.03 -6.05
N LEU A 165 11.48 -10.22 -7.23
CA LEU A 165 10.95 -11.51 -7.67
C LEU A 165 12.06 -12.52 -7.95
N GLU A 166 13.12 -12.08 -8.62
CA GLU A 166 14.34 -12.88 -8.84
C GLU A 166 14.98 -13.32 -7.52
N SER A 167 14.95 -12.45 -6.51
CA SER A 167 15.43 -12.73 -5.15
C SER A 167 14.50 -13.63 -4.31
N GLY A 168 13.35 -14.04 -4.85
CA GLY A 168 12.44 -14.96 -4.16
C GLY A 168 11.54 -14.32 -3.11
N THR A 169 11.17 -13.04 -3.29
CA THR A 169 10.21 -12.37 -2.40
C THR A 169 8.89 -13.15 -2.27
N HIS A 170 8.29 -13.17 -1.08
CA HIS A 170 6.97 -13.76 -0.86
C HIS A 170 5.85 -12.75 -1.09
N VAL A 171 6.14 -11.46 -0.85
CA VAL A 171 5.17 -10.36 -0.92
C VAL A 171 5.76 -9.21 -1.73
N LEU A 172 5.00 -8.69 -2.70
CA LEU A 172 5.36 -7.50 -3.46
C LEU A 172 4.37 -6.38 -3.13
N SER A 173 4.85 -5.33 -2.45
CA SER A 173 4.09 -4.09 -2.28
C SER A 173 4.47 -3.15 -3.41
N ILE A 174 3.51 -2.77 -4.25
CA ILE A 174 3.78 -1.96 -5.46
C ILE A 174 2.69 -0.92 -5.68
N ALA A 175 3.04 0.22 -6.27
CA ALA A 175 2.07 1.21 -6.68
C ALA A 175 1.23 0.64 -7.84
N TYR A 176 -0.08 0.60 -7.67
CA TYR A 176 -0.99 0.16 -8.73
C TYR A 176 -2.28 0.96 -8.68
N ASN A 177 -2.54 1.75 -9.72
CA ASN A 177 -3.74 2.57 -9.87
C ASN A 177 -3.98 2.88 -11.35
N LEU A 178 -5.10 3.56 -11.66
CA LEU A 178 -5.48 3.88 -13.04
C LEU A 178 -4.43 4.68 -13.84
N PHE A 179 -3.55 5.43 -13.17
CA PHE A 179 -2.52 6.24 -13.82
C PHE A 179 -1.13 5.58 -13.77
N HIS A 180 -1.02 4.42 -13.10
CA HIS A 180 0.23 3.71 -12.87
C HIS A 180 -0.05 2.22 -12.76
N SER A 181 -0.14 1.54 -13.90
CA SER A 181 -0.46 0.11 -13.96
C SER A 181 0.64 -0.75 -14.57
N GLN A 182 1.52 -0.16 -15.40
CA GLN A 182 2.49 -0.93 -16.19
C GLN A 182 3.51 -1.67 -15.34
N ASP A 183 3.93 -1.13 -14.21
CA ASP A 183 4.97 -1.79 -13.39
C ASP A 183 4.49 -3.16 -12.90
N LEU A 184 3.22 -3.29 -12.48
CA LEU A 184 2.64 -4.60 -12.14
C LEU A 184 2.41 -5.47 -13.39
N HIS A 185 2.02 -4.87 -14.52
CA HIS A 185 1.83 -5.62 -15.77
C HIS A 185 3.13 -6.28 -16.26
N VAL A 186 4.27 -5.58 -16.13
CA VAL A 186 5.59 -6.10 -16.52
C VAL A 186 5.94 -7.37 -15.75
N VAL A 187 5.58 -7.43 -14.47
CA VAL A 187 5.92 -8.56 -13.59
C VAL A 187 4.77 -9.55 -13.39
N ALA A 188 3.65 -9.37 -14.10
CA ALA A 188 2.40 -10.08 -13.88
C ALA A 188 2.54 -11.61 -13.98
N ALA A 189 3.22 -12.08 -15.03
CA ALA A 189 3.43 -13.51 -15.25
C ALA A 189 4.25 -14.15 -14.12
N GLU A 190 5.33 -13.49 -13.70
CA GLU A 190 6.22 -14.01 -12.66
C GLU A 190 5.54 -14.04 -11.28
N VAL A 191 4.78 -12.98 -10.96
CA VAL A 191 3.94 -12.93 -9.75
C VAL A 191 2.96 -14.10 -9.72
N ALA A 192 2.26 -14.34 -10.83
CA ALA A 192 1.28 -15.42 -10.93
C ALA A 192 1.92 -16.80 -10.80
N MET A 193 3.01 -17.06 -11.53
CA MET A 193 3.72 -18.35 -11.53
C MET A 193 4.30 -18.68 -10.15
N ARG A 194 4.84 -17.69 -9.44
CA ARG A 194 5.45 -17.89 -8.11
C ARG A 194 4.46 -17.84 -6.95
N GLY A 195 3.22 -17.42 -7.18
CA GLY A 195 2.21 -17.24 -6.13
C GLY A 195 2.56 -16.12 -5.14
N VAL A 196 3.25 -15.06 -5.61
CA VAL A 196 3.62 -13.89 -4.79
C VAL A 196 2.38 -13.09 -4.46
N ALA A 197 2.21 -12.72 -3.19
CA ALA A 197 1.10 -11.87 -2.79
C ALA A 197 1.38 -10.40 -3.15
N VAL A 198 0.42 -9.72 -3.78
CA VAL A 198 0.56 -8.31 -4.17
C VAL A 198 -0.24 -7.42 -3.24
N LEU A 199 0.45 -6.48 -2.59
CA LEU A 199 -0.16 -5.39 -1.82
C LEU A 199 -0.13 -4.11 -2.67
N ALA A 200 -1.26 -3.76 -3.28
CA ALA A 200 -1.38 -2.57 -4.09
C ALA A 200 -1.49 -1.34 -3.20
N HIS A 201 -0.50 -0.45 -3.25
CA HIS A 201 -0.56 0.85 -2.57
C HIS A 201 -0.72 1.99 -3.57
N SER A 202 -0.89 3.21 -3.04
CA SER A 202 -1.13 4.40 -3.87
C SER A 202 -2.34 4.23 -4.82
N ILE A 203 -3.32 3.41 -4.44
CA ILE A 203 -4.46 2.99 -5.26
C ILE A 203 -5.35 4.16 -5.72
N LEU A 204 -5.25 5.30 -5.04
CA LEU A 204 -5.98 6.53 -5.32
C LEU A 204 -5.05 7.69 -5.72
N ALA A 205 -3.81 7.38 -6.11
CA ALA A 205 -2.77 8.32 -6.52
C ALA A 205 -2.64 9.52 -5.55
N TYR A 206 -2.43 9.25 -4.26
CA TYR A 206 -2.24 10.27 -3.21
C TYR A 206 -3.45 11.22 -3.01
N GLY A 207 -4.63 10.79 -3.45
CA GLY A 207 -5.89 11.54 -3.38
C GLY A 207 -6.32 12.16 -4.72
N LEU A 208 -5.46 12.14 -5.74
CA LEU A 208 -5.73 12.69 -7.07
C LEU A 208 -6.96 12.04 -7.72
N LEU A 209 -7.15 10.71 -7.57
CA LEU A 209 -8.26 9.98 -8.19
C LEU A 209 -9.58 10.08 -7.42
N VAL A 210 -9.63 10.91 -6.37
CA VAL A 210 -10.78 11.01 -5.45
C VAL A 210 -11.21 12.44 -5.21
N ALA A 211 -10.25 13.33 -5.09
CA ALA A 211 -10.51 14.70 -4.69
C ALA A 211 -10.90 15.54 -5.89
N HIS A 212 -11.84 16.46 -5.67
CA HIS A 212 -12.13 17.55 -6.60
C HIS A 212 -10.99 18.57 -6.51
N TRP A 213 -9.80 18.20 -6.99
CA TRP A 213 -8.68 19.12 -7.07
C TRP A 213 -8.89 20.09 -8.22
N GLY A 214 -8.73 21.37 -7.93
CA GLY A 214 -8.54 22.37 -8.98
C GLY A 214 -7.13 22.24 -9.59
N PRO A 215 -6.94 22.76 -10.82
CA PRO A 215 -5.64 22.76 -11.50
C PRO A 215 -4.53 23.46 -10.72
N GLU A 216 -4.89 24.43 -9.88
CA GLU A 216 -3.97 25.25 -9.08
C GLU A 216 -3.93 24.79 -7.60
N ARG A 217 -4.22 23.51 -7.32
CA ARG A 217 -4.20 22.97 -5.96
C ARG A 217 -2.81 23.11 -5.34
N THR A 218 -2.76 23.72 -4.17
CA THR A 218 -1.57 23.76 -3.30
C THR A 218 -1.73 22.81 -2.11
N PHE A 219 -0.60 22.50 -1.47
CA PHE A 219 -0.53 21.66 -0.28
C PHE A 219 0.24 22.40 0.81
N ASP A 220 -0.11 22.13 2.06
CA ASP A 220 0.50 22.76 3.23
C ASP A 220 1.98 22.39 3.35
N GLU A 221 2.72 23.15 4.15
CA GLU A 221 4.10 22.83 4.47
C GLU A 221 4.18 21.47 5.19
N GLY A 222 5.18 20.65 4.81
CA GLY A 222 5.33 19.28 5.31
C GLY A 222 4.45 18.23 4.62
N ASP A 223 3.52 18.62 3.73
CA ASP A 223 2.77 17.67 2.91
C ASP A 223 3.66 17.13 1.78
N HIS A 224 3.83 15.81 1.73
CA HIS A 224 4.70 15.13 0.78
C HIS A 224 4.24 15.35 -0.68
N ARG A 225 2.97 15.68 -0.91
CA ARG A 225 2.40 15.91 -2.23
C ARG A 225 2.91 17.20 -2.87
N ARG A 226 3.40 18.15 -2.06
CA ARG A 226 4.02 19.41 -2.54
C ARG A 226 5.22 19.16 -3.45
N GLN A 227 5.95 18.07 -3.24
CA GLN A 227 7.13 17.70 -4.02
C GLN A 227 6.82 16.60 -5.08
N ARG A 228 5.57 16.14 -5.17
CA ARG A 228 5.22 14.98 -6.00
C ARG A 228 5.00 15.33 -7.46
N TRP A 229 4.51 16.54 -7.73
CA TRP A 229 4.19 17.02 -9.07
C TRP A 229 4.69 18.44 -9.24
N SER A 230 5.25 18.75 -10.42
CA SER A 230 5.35 20.13 -10.83
C SER A 230 3.95 20.72 -11.02
N PRO A 231 3.77 22.06 -10.98
CA PRO A 231 2.47 22.67 -11.27
C PRO A 231 1.92 22.28 -12.65
N ALA A 232 2.80 22.14 -13.65
CA ALA A 232 2.41 21.70 -14.99
C ALA A 232 1.91 20.25 -15.00
N ASP A 233 2.61 19.35 -14.28
CA ASP A 233 2.18 17.96 -14.15
C ASP A 233 0.84 17.85 -13.44
N LEU A 234 0.66 18.57 -12.33
CA LEU A 234 -0.60 18.55 -11.58
C LEU A 234 -1.78 19.01 -12.45
N ARG A 235 -1.62 20.11 -13.20
CA ARG A 235 -2.64 20.58 -14.15
C ARG A 235 -2.99 19.52 -15.19
N LYS A 236 -1.97 18.89 -15.78
CA LYS A 236 -2.15 17.80 -16.75
C LYS A 236 -2.90 16.61 -16.11
N ARG A 237 -2.54 16.23 -14.88
CA ARG A 237 -3.18 15.12 -14.17
C ARG A 237 -4.63 15.43 -13.80
N VAL A 238 -4.94 16.65 -13.38
CA VAL A 238 -6.31 17.09 -13.07
C VAL A 238 -7.19 17.10 -14.33
N SER A 239 -6.67 17.58 -15.48
CA SER A 239 -7.43 17.55 -16.74
C SER A 239 -7.73 16.13 -17.24
N GLN A 240 -6.86 15.18 -16.90
CA GLN A 240 -7.01 13.75 -17.21
C GLN A 240 -8.11 13.03 -16.40
N LEU A 241 -8.59 13.60 -15.28
CA LEU A 241 -9.61 12.98 -14.43
C LEU A 241 -10.98 12.80 -15.12
N GLY A 242 -11.24 13.52 -16.22
CA GLY A 242 -12.46 13.37 -17.02
C GLY A 242 -12.71 11.93 -17.45
N LEU A 243 -11.66 11.13 -17.64
CA LEU A 243 -11.76 9.71 -18.00
C LEU A 243 -12.50 8.86 -16.97
N LEU A 244 -12.39 9.18 -15.69
CA LEU A 244 -13.04 8.40 -14.63
C LEU A 244 -14.57 8.44 -14.76
N ARG A 245 -15.11 9.51 -15.35
CA ARG A 245 -16.56 9.63 -15.61
C ARG A 245 -17.04 8.55 -16.58
N ASN A 246 -16.21 8.13 -17.52
CA ASN A 246 -16.57 7.09 -18.50
C ASN A 246 -16.53 5.67 -17.89
N LEU A 247 -15.95 5.52 -16.70
CA LEU A 247 -15.95 4.27 -15.92
C LEU A 247 -17.09 4.23 -14.89
N VAL A 248 -17.82 5.34 -14.73
CA VAL A 248 -19.01 5.44 -13.87
C VAL A 248 -20.23 4.96 -14.67
N GLY A 249 -21.03 4.09 -14.06
CA GLY A 249 -22.20 3.47 -14.66
C GLY A 249 -22.62 2.20 -13.92
N GLY A 250 -23.89 1.82 -14.03
CA GLY A 250 -24.45 0.70 -13.27
C GLY A 250 -24.22 0.89 -11.76
N ASP A 251 -23.59 -0.10 -11.12
CA ASP A 251 -23.28 -0.09 -9.67
C ASP A 251 -22.01 0.70 -9.30
N VAL A 252 -21.32 1.29 -10.28
CA VAL A 252 -20.13 2.14 -10.08
C VAL A 252 -20.58 3.59 -10.14
N LEU A 253 -20.81 4.19 -8.96
CA LEU A 253 -21.49 5.49 -8.87
C LEU A 253 -20.56 6.70 -8.83
N THR A 254 -19.26 6.52 -8.58
CA THR A 254 -18.31 7.63 -8.39
C THR A 254 -16.96 7.35 -9.07
N PRO A 255 -16.21 8.39 -9.46
CA PRO A 255 -14.82 8.26 -9.94
C PRO A 255 -13.90 7.51 -8.96
N ARG A 256 -14.07 7.75 -7.65
CA ARG A 256 -13.33 7.04 -6.60
C ARG A 256 -13.67 5.55 -6.59
N ALA A 257 -14.96 5.21 -6.70
CA ALA A 257 -15.39 3.83 -6.81
C ALA A 257 -14.77 3.18 -8.06
N ALA A 258 -14.79 3.86 -9.20
CA ALA A 258 -14.15 3.37 -10.42
C ALA A 258 -12.64 3.12 -10.26
N ALA A 259 -11.91 4.06 -9.62
CA ALA A 259 -10.49 3.91 -9.36
C ALA A 259 -10.15 2.75 -8.41
N LEU A 260 -10.89 2.63 -7.30
CA LEU A 260 -10.73 1.51 -6.36
C LEU A 260 -11.09 0.17 -7.02
N ARG A 261 -12.21 0.12 -7.75
CA ARG A 261 -12.68 -1.09 -8.43
C ARG A 261 -11.80 -1.52 -9.60
N TYR A 262 -11.11 -0.59 -10.26
CA TYR A 262 -10.06 -0.93 -11.21
C TYR A 262 -8.94 -1.75 -10.56
N VAL A 263 -8.45 -1.32 -9.40
CA VAL A 263 -7.42 -2.05 -8.65
C VAL A 263 -7.93 -3.44 -8.25
N LEU A 264 -9.15 -3.53 -7.73
CA LEU A 264 -9.76 -4.80 -7.31
C LEU A 264 -10.08 -5.73 -8.49
N SER A 265 -10.24 -5.21 -9.71
CA SER A 265 -10.48 -6.01 -10.92
C SER A 265 -9.25 -6.82 -11.34
N ASN A 266 -8.05 -6.41 -10.93
CA ASN A 266 -6.84 -7.19 -11.16
C ASN A 266 -6.75 -8.34 -10.15
N THR A 267 -6.82 -9.57 -10.64
CA THR A 267 -6.79 -10.78 -9.81
C THR A 267 -5.43 -11.04 -9.16
N LEU A 268 -4.35 -10.43 -9.66
CA LEU A 268 -3.03 -10.50 -9.03
C LEU A 268 -2.97 -9.68 -7.74
N VAL A 269 -3.81 -8.65 -7.59
CA VAL A 269 -3.85 -7.83 -6.38
C VAL A 269 -4.45 -8.67 -5.25
N THR A 270 -3.65 -9.00 -4.25
CA THR A 270 -4.12 -9.74 -3.08
C THR A 270 -4.87 -8.82 -2.11
N SER A 271 -4.39 -7.59 -1.93
CA SER A 271 -5.07 -6.58 -1.12
C SER A 271 -4.75 -5.17 -1.61
N ALA A 272 -5.77 -4.31 -1.64
CA ALA A 272 -5.67 -2.88 -1.93
C ALA A 272 -5.52 -2.11 -0.60
N ILE A 273 -4.39 -1.43 -0.42
CA ILE A 273 -4.07 -0.68 0.80
C ILE A 273 -4.85 0.64 0.79
N LEU A 274 -5.86 0.72 1.66
CA LEU A 274 -6.64 1.92 1.91
C LEU A 274 -5.86 2.88 2.81
N GLY A 275 -5.84 4.17 2.47
CA GLY A 275 -5.23 5.23 3.29
C GLY A 275 -6.24 6.28 3.76
N PRO A 276 -7.29 5.92 4.53
CA PRO A 276 -8.20 6.89 5.11
C PRO A 276 -7.51 7.69 6.22
N ARG A 277 -7.98 8.91 6.46
CA ARG A 277 -7.60 9.76 7.59
C ARG A 277 -8.73 9.98 8.59
N THR A 278 -9.94 9.53 8.25
CA THR A 278 -11.12 9.58 9.11
C THR A 278 -11.99 8.33 8.94
N THR A 279 -12.83 8.05 9.93
CA THR A 279 -13.77 6.92 9.87
C THR A 279 -14.74 7.04 8.70
N ALA A 280 -15.21 8.25 8.40
CA ALA A 280 -16.08 8.53 7.27
C ALA A 280 -15.41 8.19 5.92
N GLN A 281 -14.12 8.48 5.77
CA GLN A 281 -13.36 8.10 4.57
C GLN A 281 -13.21 6.58 4.45
N LEU A 282 -12.92 5.90 5.56
CA LEU A 282 -12.82 4.44 5.58
C LEU A 282 -14.16 3.78 5.18
N ASP A 283 -15.26 4.19 5.81
CA ASP A 283 -16.61 3.68 5.51
C ASP A 283 -17.01 3.92 4.07
N GLN A 284 -16.63 5.08 3.52
CA GLN A 284 -16.86 5.40 2.12
C GLN A 284 -16.06 4.48 1.19
N LEU A 285 -14.77 4.27 1.44
CA LEU A 285 -13.94 3.39 0.62
C LEU A 285 -14.44 1.94 0.65
N VAL A 286 -14.79 1.42 1.83
CA VAL A 286 -15.31 0.06 1.99
C VAL A 286 -16.66 -0.11 1.27
N ARG A 287 -17.56 0.88 1.37
CA ARG A 287 -18.84 0.86 0.63
C ARG A 287 -18.63 0.93 -0.88
N GLU A 288 -17.73 1.78 -1.35
CA GLU A 288 -17.49 2.01 -2.77
C GLU A 288 -16.75 0.86 -3.46
N ALA A 289 -15.99 0.05 -2.70
CA ALA A 289 -15.39 -1.19 -3.19
C ALA A 289 -16.43 -2.15 -3.83
N GLY A 290 -17.69 -2.10 -3.36
CA GLY A 290 -18.77 -2.94 -3.85
C GLY A 290 -18.89 -4.27 -3.11
N LYS A 291 -19.75 -5.15 -3.61
CA LYS A 291 -20.09 -6.43 -2.96
C LYS A 291 -19.24 -7.63 -3.43
N GLY A 292 -18.39 -7.43 -4.45
CA GLY A 292 -17.58 -8.47 -5.07
C GLY A 292 -17.47 -8.29 -6.60
N PRO A 293 -16.71 -9.17 -7.29
CA PRO A 293 -16.58 -9.12 -8.73
C PRO A 293 -17.88 -9.50 -9.45
N PRO A 294 -18.07 -9.05 -10.70
CA PRO A 294 -17.18 -8.14 -11.42
C PRO A 294 -17.19 -6.73 -10.83
N TYR A 295 -16.00 -6.16 -10.58
CA TYR A 295 -15.88 -4.81 -10.00
C TYR A 295 -16.09 -3.72 -11.05
N LEU A 296 -15.57 -3.96 -12.25
CA LEU A 296 -15.84 -3.21 -13.48
C LEU A 296 -16.33 -4.20 -14.54
N SER A 297 -17.09 -3.73 -15.53
CA SER A 297 -17.48 -4.58 -16.66
C SER A 297 -16.29 -4.94 -17.55
N ASP A 298 -16.32 -6.11 -18.18
CA ASP A 298 -15.26 -6.54 -19.11
C ASP A 298 -15.05 -5.50 -20.21
N LYS A 299 -16.14 -4.95 -20.77
CA LYS A 299 -16.06 -3.86 -21.74
C LYS A 299 -15.31 -2.64 -21.20
N ALA A 300 -15.59 -2.23 -19.96
CA ALA A 300 -14.89 -1.09 -19.36
C ALA A 300 -13.39 -1.36 -19.21
N LEU A 301 -13.00 -2.58 -18.83
CA LEU A 301 -11.59 -2.97 -18.73
C LEU A 301 -10.90 -3.09 -20.10
N THR A 302 -11.57 -3.66 -21.10
CA THR A 302 -11.03 -3.80 -22.47
C THR A 302 -10.82 -2.45 -23.14
N ASP A 303 -11.75 -1.51 -23.00
CA ASP A 303 -11.65 -0.19 -23.62
C ASP A 303 -10.63 0.74 -22.91
N LEU A 304 -10.28 0.43 -21.66
CA LEU A 304 -9.56 1.34 -20.78
C LEU A 304 -8.15 1.72 -21.30
N PRO A 305 -7.29 0.78 -21.75
CA PRO A 305 -5.96 1.14 -22.24
C PRO A 305 -5.99 2.18 -23.38
N SER A 306 -6.88 2.00 -24.36
CA SER A 306 -7.04 2.95 -25.47
C SER A 306 -7.55 4.32 -25.00
N LYS A 307 -8.48 4.35 -24.03
CA LYS A 307 -8.98 5.59 -23.42
C LYS A 307 -7.90 6.32 -22.62
N LEU A 308 -7.07 5.60 -21.87
CA LEU A 308 -5.94 6.16 -21.12
C LEU A 308 -4.93 6.79 -22.08
N LEU A 309 -4.57 6.07 -23.15
CA LEU A 309 -3.67 6.57 -24.18
C LEU A 309 -4.20 7.83 -24.87
N ALA A 310 -5.49 7.85 -25.23
CA ALA A 310 -6.14 9.01 -25.86
C ALA A 310 -6.14 10.27 -24.96
N ALA A 311 -6.11 10.09 -23.64
CA ALA A 311 -5.97 11.19 -22.68
C ALA A 311 -4.51 11.54 -22.35
N GLY A 312 -3.52 10.95 -23.04
CA GLY A 312 -2.10 11.15 -22.78
C GLY A 312 -1.63 10.56 -21.45
N ILE A 313 -2.31 9.50 -20.98
CA ILE A 313 -1.89 8.71 -19.83
C ILE A 313 -1.15 7.49 -20.37
N HIS A 314 0.16 7.55 -20.26
CA HIS A 314 1.02 6.39 -20.45
C HIS A 314 1.10 5.68 -19.11
N THR A 315 0.33 4.61 -18.97
CA THR A 315 0.36 3.77 -17.77
C THR A 315 1.55 2.87 -17.73
#